data_AF-A0A9D5H777-F1
#
_entry.id   AF-A0A9D5H777-F1
#
_cell.length_a   1.000
_cell.length_b   1.000
_cell.length_c   1.000
_cell.angle_alpha   90.00
_cell.angle_beta   90.00
_cell.angle_gamma   90.00
#
_symmetry.space_group_name_H-M   'P 1'
#
loop_
_entity.id
_entity.type
_entity.pdbx_description
1 polymer ?
#
loop_
_entity_poly.entity_id
_entity_poly.type
_entity_poly.pdbx_seq_one_letter_code
_entity_poly.pdbx_strand_id
1 'polypeptide(L)'
;MSPLDLDGVALSSDFSAISGSLLVLESLESLPLKSLNLTGTLAGSSYGESRLVTLNLSGNCLKGSLADVLSFVASCSSLTFLVGNLGFAKESIDLDAYV
;
A
#
# COMPACT_ATOMS: atom_id res chain seq x y z
N MET A 1 -13.09 13.62 -8.19
CA MET A 1 -13.41 12.18 -8.32
C MET A 1 -13.85 11.67 -6.97
N SER A 2 -14.84 10.80 -6.91
CA SER A 2 -15.24 10.14 -5.66
C SER A 2 -14.12 9.16 -5.24
N PRO A 3 -13.75 9.10 -3.94
CA PRO A 3 -12.77 8.14 -3.45
C PRO A 3 -13.22 6.71 -3.78
N LEU A 4 -12.27 5.84 -4.16
CA LEU A 4 -12.53 4.41 -4.19
C LEU A 4 -12.64 3.93 -2.74
N ASP A 5 -13.87 3.68 -2.29
CA ASP A 5 -14.13 3.17 -0.95
C ASP A 5 -14.41 1.66 -1.02
N LEU A 6 -13.55 0.89 -0.34
CA LEU A 6 -13.67 -0.56 -0.21
C LEU A 6 -14.01 -0.97 1.22
N ASP A 7 -14.35 -0.02 2.09
CA ASP A 7 -14.59 -0.30 3.51
C ASP A 7 -15.72 -1.32 3.69
N GLY A 8 -15.47 -2.35 4.50
CA GLY A 8 -16.38 -3.49 4.68
C GLY A 8 -16.31 -4.59 3.62
N VAL A 9 -15.43 -4.50 2.61
CA VAL A 9 -15.21 -5.58 1.63
C VAL A 9 -14.10 -6.52 2.10
N ALA A 10 -14.43 -7.77 2.42
CA ALA A 10 -13.43 -8.78 2.73
C ALA A 10 -12.85 -9.40 1.45
N LEU A 11 -11.82 -8.78 0.87
CA LEU A 11 -11.14 -9.32 -0.31
C LEU A 11 -10.45 -10.66 -0.03
N SER A 12 -9.94 -10.87 1.20
CA SER A 12 -9.30 -12.12 1.65
C SER A 12 -8.31 -12.70 0.63
N SER A 13 -7.54 -11.81 0.01
CA SER A 13 -6.64 -12.11 -1.11
C SER A 13 -5.20 -11.71 -0.76
N ASP A 14 -4.24 -12.23 -1.51
CA ASP A 14 -2.87 -11.73 -1.45
C ASP A 14 -2.82 -10.30 -2.00
N PHE A 15 -2.06 -9.41 -1.37
CA PHE A 15 -1.90 -8.03 -1.82
C PHE A 15 -1.46 -7.94 -3.29
N SER A 16 -0.55 -8.82 -3.72
CA SER A 16 -0.07 -8.89 -5.10
C SER A 16 -1.17 -9.13 -6.12
N ALA A 17 -2.29 -9.74 -5.72
CA ALA A 17 -3.41 -10.02 -6.61
C ALA A 17 -4.21 -8.75 -6.99
N ILE A 18 -4.14 -7.70 -6.17
CA ILE A 18 -4.90 -6.46 -6.39
C ILE A 18 -4.01 -5.26 -6.70
N SER A 19 -2.76 -5.28 -6.21
CA SER A 19 -1.88 -4.13 -6.20
C SER A 19 -1.52 -3.68 -7.62
N GLY A 20 -1.26 -4.61 -8.54
CA GLY A 20 -0.96 -4.32 -9.95
C GLY A 20 -2.08 -3.63 -10.71
N SER A 21 -3.33 -3.78 -10.29
CA SER A 21 -4.49 -3.17 -10.95
C SER A 21 -4.89 -1.84 -10.31
N LEU A 22 -4.72 -1.71 -8.98
CA LEU A 22 -5.14 -0.52 -8.24
C LEU A 22 -4.06 0.57 -8.22
N LEU A 23 -2.79 0.18 -8.10
CA LEU A 23 -1.69 1.13 -7.91
C LEU A 23 -1.22 1.75 -9.24
N VAL A 24 -1.60 1.19 -10.39
CA VAL A 24 -1.34 1.76 -11.72
C VAL A 24 -2.40 2.78 -12.16
N LEU A 25 -3.44 3.01 -11.36
CA LEU A 25 -4.48 3.97 -11.69
C LEU A 25 -3.94 5.39 -11.54
N GLU A 26 -3.64 6.03 -12.66
CA GLU A 26 -3.06 7.39 -12.72
C GLU A 26 -3.90 8.48 -12.04
N SER A 27 -5.18 8.20 -11.75
CA SER A 27 -6.06 9.17 -11.10
C SER A 27 -6.14 9.04 -9.58
N LEU A 28 -5.57 7.99 -9.00
CA LEU A 28 -5.61 7.76 -7.56
C LEU A 28 -4.44 8.45 -6.86
N GLU A 29 -4.76 9.43 -6.01
CA GLU A 29 -3.81 10.07 -5.10
C GLU A 29 -3.87 9.45 -3.69
N SER A 30 -5.03 8.91 -3.29
CA SER A 30 -5.22 8.27 -1.99
C SER A 30 -6.01 6.98 -2.13
N LEU A 31 -5.50 5.91 -1.52
CA LEU A 31 -6.08 4.57 -1.61
C LEU A 31 -6.22 3.94 -0.21
N PRO A 32 -7.43 3.93 0.37
CA PRO A 32 -7.72 3.18 1.59
C PRO A 32 -7.97 1.70 1.26
N LEU A 33 -7.12 0.82 1.78
CA LEU A 33 -7.27 -0.64 1.75
C LEU A 33 -7.31 -1.21 3.17
N LYS A 34 -8.07 -0.56 4.05
CA LYS A 34 -8.12 -0.89 5.47
C LYS A 34 -9.00 -2.12 5.72
N SER A 35 -8.52 -3.03 6.58
CA SER A 35 -9.32 -4.16 7.08
C SER A 35 -9.96 -5.06 6.01
N LEU A 36 -9.32 -5.22 4.84
CA LEU A 36 -9.83 -6.06 3.74
C LEU A 36 -9.37 -7.53 3.85
N ASN A 37 -8.75 -7.90 4.98
CA ASN A 37 -8.15 -9.20 5.24
C ASN A 37 -7.07 -9.59 4.21
N LEU A 38 -6.32 -8.59 3.71
CA LEU A 38 -5.23 -8.84 2.76
C LEU A 38 -4.10 -9.60 3.43
N THR A 39 -3.49 -10.51 2.68
CA THR A 39 -2.35 -11.33 3.10
C THR A 39 -1.18 -11.12 2.13
N GLY A 40 -0.08 -11.86 2.30
CA GLY A 40 1.08 -11.72 1.43
C GLY A 40 2.06 -10.64 1.90
N THR A 41 2.83 -10.09 0.96
CA THR A 41 3.90 -9.12 1.25
C THR A 41 3.85 -7.94 0.27
N LEU A 42 4.59 -6.88 0.57
CA LEU A 42 4.80 -5.73 -0.33
C LEU A 42 5.94 -5.97 -1.34
N ALA A 43 6.67 -7.07 -1.23
CA ALA A 43 7.86 -7.35 -2.01
C ALA A 43 7.52 -7.58 -3.50
N GLY A 44 8.50 -7.35 -4.39
CA GLY A 44 8.41 -7.74 -5.80
C GLY A 44 7.44 -6.89 -6.63
N SER A 45 7.08 -5.73 -6.11
CA SER A 45 6.08 -4.85 -6.67
C SER A 45 6.72 -3.61 -7.31
N SER A 46 6.29 -3.21 -8.50
CA SER A 46 6.75 -1.97 -9.16
C SER A 46 5.59 -1.21 -9.78
N TYR A 47 5.46 0.08 -9.44
CA TYR A 47 4.30 0.90 -9.79
C TYR A 47 4.70 2.25 -10.36
N GLY A 48 5.83 2.32 -11.06
CA GLY A 48 6.60 3.55 -11.32
C GLY A 48 5.88 4.80 -11.83
N GLU A 49 4.70 4.70 -12.46
CA GLU A 49 3.91 5.86 -12.93
C GLU A 49 2.69 6.20 -12.04
N SER A 50 2.60 5.57 -10.86
CA SER A 50 1.53 5.84 -9.91
C SER A 50 1.58 7.28 -9.42
N ARG A 51 0.41 7.94 -9.38
CA ARG A 51 0.22 9.24 -8.72
C ARG A 51 -0.18 9.12 -7.26
N LEU A 52 -0.08 7.91 -6.71
CA LEU A 52 -0.51 7.63 -5.35
C LEU A 52 0.42 8.29 -4.34
N VAL A 53 -0.18 9.14 -3.50
CA VAL A 53 0.47 9.90 -2.43
C VAL A 53 0.28 9.18 -1.10
N THR A 54 -0.91 8.65 -0.86
CA THR A 54 -1.29 8.03 0.41
C THR A 54 -1.80 6.61 0.21
N LEU A 55 -1.22 5.65 0.94
CA LEU A 55 -1.68 4.26 0.96
C LEU A 55 -1.91 3.80 2.41
N ASN A 56 -3.12 3.31 2.68
CA ASN A 56 -3.47 2.77 4.00
C ASN A 56 -3.81 1.27 3.91
N LEU A 57 -2.95 0.44 4.49
CA LEU A 57 -3.05 -1.01 4.58
C LEU A 57 -3.30 -1.49 6.02
N SER A 58 -3.70 -0.59 6.93
CA SER A 58 -3.96 -0.94 8.33
C SER A 58 -5.06 -2.00 8.46
N GLY A 59 -4.99 -2.82 9.51
CA GLY A 59 -6.00 -3.86 9.76
C GLY A 59 -5.95 -5.07 8.83
N ASN A 60 -4.91 -5.20 7.98
CA ASN A 60 -4.67 -6.41 7.18
C ASN A 60 -3.69 -7.37 7.86
N CYS A 61 -3.55 -8.56 7.28
CA CYS A 61 -2.67 -9.65 7.72
C CYS A 61 -1.39 -9.73 6.87
N LEU A 62 -0.87 -8.57 6.45
CA LEU A 62 0.34 -8.47 5.64
C LEU A 62 1.58 -8.86 6.45
N LYS A 63 2.53 -9.49 5.77
CA LYS A 63 3.83 -9.90 6.32
C LYS A 63 4.94 -9.27 5.48
N GLY A 64 6.13 -9.15 6.05
CA GLY A 64 7.30 -8.67 5.31
C GLY A 64 8.40 -8.24 6.25
N SER A 65 9.37 -7.55 5.68
CA SER A 65 10.50 -6.91 6.33
C SER A 65 10.57 -5.42 5.97
N LEU A 66 11.36 -4.65 6.72
CA LEU A 66 11.61 -3.23 6.40
C LEU A 66 12.18 -3.06 4.99
N ALA A 67 13.03 -3.99 4.55
CA ALA A 67 13.57 -3.98 3.20
C ALA A 67 12.46 -4.08 2.13
N ASP A 68 11.41 -4.89 2.37
CA ASP A 68 10.28 -5.00 1.46
C ASP A 68 9.54 -3.67 1.35
N VAL A 69 9.30 -2.98 2.47
CA VAL A 69 8.69 -1.63 2.45
C VAL A 69 9.55 -0.63 1.72
N LEU A 70 10.85 -0.58 2.00
CA LEU A 70 11.74 0.37 1.34
C LEU A 70 11.79 0.11 -0.17
N SER A 71 11.79 -1.16 -0.58
CA SER A 71 11.73 -1.52 -2.00
C SER A 71 10.40 -1.11 -2.66
N PHE A 72 9.28 -1.26 -1.93
CA PHE A 72 7.96 -0.86 -2.39
C PHE A 72 7.88 0.66 -2.58
N VAL A 73 8.33 1.43 -1.60
CA VAL A 73 8.36 2.90 -1.66
C VAL A 73 9.26 3.38 -2.78
N ALA A 74 10.47 2.81 -2.91
CA ALA A 74 11.39 3.17 -3.98
C ALA A 74 10.81 2.92 -5.39
N SER A 75 9.85 1.99 -5.50
CA SER A 75 9.15 1.69 -6.75
C SER A 75 7.97 2.60 -7.07
N CYS A 76 7.51 3.41 -6.10
CA CYS A 76 6.34 4.27 -6.18
C CYS A 76 6.72 5.68 -5.71
N SER A 77 7.42 6.43 -6.57
CA SER A 77 8.07 7.70 -6.23
C SER A 77 7.15 8.82 -5.75
N SER A 78 5.85 8.74 -6.03
CA SER A 78 4.86 9.70 -5.54
C SER A 78 4.38 9.41 -4.12
N LEU A 79 4.63 8.20 -3.60
CA LEU A 79 4.10 7.78 -2.31
C LEU A 79 4.86 8.43 -1.16
N THR A 80 4.12 9.19 -0.36
CA THR A 80 4.66 9.99 0.76
C THR A 80 4.20 9.48 2.11
N PHE A 81 3.01 8.88 2.16
CA PHE A 81 2.45 8.31 3.38
C PHE A 81 2.05 6.85 3.18
N LEU A 82 2.65 5.98 3.99
CA LEU A 82 2.28 4.57 4.09
C LEU A 82 1.89 4.22 5.52
N VAL A 83 0.65 3.74 5.70
CA VAL A 83 0.15 3.25 6.99
C VAL A 83 -0.12 1.76 6.88
N GLY A 84 0.41 0.94 7.79
CA GLY A 84 0.20 -0.50 7.73
C GLY A 84 0.63 -1.21 9.01
N ASN A 85 0.24 -2.49 9.12
CA ASN A 85 0.68 -3.37 10.19
C ASN A 85 1.47 -4.52 9.57
N LEU A 86 2.73 -4.25 9.21
CA LEU A 86 3.52 -5.08 8.30
C LEU A 86 4.37 -6.14 9.01
N GLY A 87 4.03 -6.49 10.25
CA GLY A 87 4.77 -7.46 11.08
C GLY A 87 6.03 -6.90 11.74
N PHE A 88 6.74 -5.98 11.10
CA PHE A 88 7.93 -5.29 11.64
C PHE A 88 7.70 -3.78 11.87
N ALA A 89 6.78 -3.18 11.12
CA ALA A 89 6.32 -1.80 11.31
C ALA A 89 4.85 -1.84 11.71
N LYS A 90 4.55 -1.44 12.95
CA LYS A 90 3.17 -1.36 13.48
C LYS A 90 2.55 0.04 13.32
N GLU A 91 3.32 1.01 12.83
CA GLU A 91 2.97 2.43 12.79
C GLU A 91 3.11 3.00 11.36
N SER A 92 2.60 4.23 11.17
CA SER A 92 2.74 4.98 9.92
C SER A 92 4.20 5.33 9.66
N ILE A 93 4.63 5.17 8.42
CA ILE A 93 5.94 5.62 7.95
C ILE A 93 5.71 6.91 7.16
N ASP A 94 6.25 8.00 7.68
CA ASP A 94 6.38 9.27 6.97
C ASP A 94 7.63 9.19 6.08
N LEU A 95 7.43 9.25 4.77
CA LEU A 95 8.48 9.09 3.78
C LEU A 95 9.09 10.43 3.37
N ASP A 96 8.43 11.55 3.69
CA ASP A 96 9.02 12.89 3.52
C ASP A 96 10.25 13.09 4.43
N ALA A 97 10.41 12.28 5.47
CA ALA A 97 11.60 12.28 6.31
C ALA A 97 12.84 11.63 5.67
N TYR A 98 12.70 10.96 4.52
CA TYR A 98 13.75 10.14 3.89
C TYR A 98 14.18 10.61 2.49
N VAL A 99 13.63 11.73 1.99
CA VAL A 99 13.95 12.32 0.67
C VAL A 99 14.55 13.72 0.82
#